data_AF-A0A839PNX0-F1
#
_entry.id   AF-A0A839PNX0-F1
#
_cell.length_a   1.000
_cell.length_b   1.000
_cell.length_c   1.000
_cell.angle_alpha   90.00
_cell.angle_beta   90.00
_cell.angle_gamma   90.00
#
_symmetry.space_group_name_H-M   'P 1'
#
loop_
_entity.id
_entity.type
_entity.pdbx_description
1 polymer ?
#
loop_
_entity_poly.entity_id
_entity_poly.type
_entity_poly.pdbx_seq_one_letter_code
_entity_poly.pdbx_strand_id
1 'polypeptide(L)'
;MVLSTASSATAQVSALEDLSATRKLDALVILPFTSEELTGPVDQIKQNGTFVTVVVCGLTDPTIQDLYVAGDNIAVGANTAR
;
A
#
# COMPACT_ATOMS: atom_id res chain seq x y z
N MET A 1 -1.48 -17.00 -3.98
CA MET A 1 -0.95 -15.64 -4.20
C MET A 1 -1.75 -14.99 -5.32
N VAL A 2 -2.24 -13.76 -5.13
CA VAL A 2 -2.98 -12.99 -6.15
C VAL A 2 -2.18 -11.73 -6.45
N LEU A 3 -2.09 -11.36 -7.72
CA LEU A 3 -1.52 -10.09 -8.16
C LEU A 3 -2.65 -9.23 -8.71
N SER A 4 -2.77 -8.00 -8.21
CA SER A 4 -3.66 -6.98 -8.74
C SER A 4 -2.86 -5.73 -9.06
N THR A 5 -3.15 -5.12 -10.20
CA THR A 5 -2.54 -3.86 -10.65
C THR A 5 -3.63 -2.84 -10.88
N ALA A 6 -3.37 -1.59 -10.53
CA ALA A 6 -4.33 -0.50 -10.69
C ALA A 6 -3.67 0.67 -11.43
N SER A 7 -4.45 1.33 -12.30
CA SER A 7 -4.02 2.50 -13.07
C SER A 7 -4.34 3.84 -12.40
N SER A 8 -4.99 3.82 -11.24
CA SER A 8 -5.34 5.01 -10.44
C SER A 8 -5.55 4.62 -8.97
N ALA A 9 -5.56 5.61 -8.08
CA ALA A 9 -5.88 5.41 -6.67
C ALA A 9 -7.28 4.80 -6.50
N THR A 10 -8.31 5.35 -7.15
CA THR A 10 -9.67 4.81 -7.10
C THR A 10 -9.73 3.35 -7.54
N ALA A 11 -9.06 2.99 -8.65
CA ALA A 11 -9.02 1.60 -9.11
C ALA A 11 -8.30 0.68 -8.11
N GLN A 12 -7.28 1.20 -7.41
CA GLN A 12 -6.57 0.45 -6.38
C GLN A 12 -7.43 0.24 -5.13
N VAL A 13 -8.21 1.25 -4.72
CA VAL A 13 -9.18 1.14 -3.63
C VAL A 13 -10.20 0.05 -3.93
N SER A 14 -10.84 0.10 -5.11
CA SER A 14 -11.81 -0.93 -5.51
C SER A 14 -11.20 -2.33 -5.54
N ALA A 15 -9.94 -2.46 -6.00
CA ALA A 15 -9.26 -3.75 -5.96
C ALA A 15 -9.02 -4.26 -4.52
N LEU A 16 -8.72 -3.39 -3.56
CA LEU A 16 -8.58 -3.77 -2.14
C LEU A 16 -9.93 -4.19 -1.54
N GLU A 17 -11.00 -3.47 -1.85
CA GLU A 17 -12.37 -3.80 -1.45
C GLU A 17 -12.78 -5.18 -1.99
N ASP A 18 -12.57 -5.43 -3.29
CA ASP A 18 -12.88 -6.71 -3.92
C ASP A 18 -12.06 -7.86 -3.32
N LEU A 19 -10.75 -7.64 -3.10
CA LEU A 19 -9.87 -8.66 -2.51
C LEU A 19 -10.26 -9.00 -1.07
N SER A 20 -10.59 -7.99 -0.26
CA SER A 20 -10.98 -8.17 1.15
C SER A 20 -12.38 -8.75 1.31
N ALA A 21 -13.31 -8.43 0.39
CA ALA A 21 -14.66 -8.98 0.41
C ALA A 21 -14.70 -10.45 -0.03
N THR A 22 -13.84 -10.85 -0.96
CA THR A 22 -13.86 -12.21 -1.54
C THR A 22 -12.91 -13.18 -0.86
N ARG A 23 -12.01 -12.71 0.01
CA ARG A 23 -10.92 -13.54 0.58
C ARG A 23 -10.56 -13.09 1.98
N LYS A 24 -10.13 -14.05 2.80
CA LYS A 24 -9.34 -13.76 4.00
C LYS A 24 -7.89 -13.49 3.59
N LEU A 25 -7.38 -12.30 3.88
CA LEU A 25 -6.00 -11.92 3.60
C LEU A 25 -5.15 -12.21 4.83
N ASP A 26 -4.15 -13.08 4.70
CA ASP A 26 -3.14 -13.26 5.76
C ASP A 26 -2.04 -12.19 5.66
N ALA A 27 -1.75 -11.73 4.44
CA ALA A 27 -0.80 -10.66 4.17
C ALA A 27 -1.19 -9.82 2.94
N LEU A 28 -0.84 -8.54 2.96
CA LEU A 28 -0.95 -7.57 1.87
C LEU A 28 0.41 -6.92 1.63
N VAL A 29 0.89 -6.96 0.38
CA VAL A 29 2.04 -6.16 -0.08
C VAL A 29 1.49 -5.11 -1.04
N ILE A 30 1.67 -3.83 -0.71
CA ILE A 30 1.08 -2.72 -1.47
C ILE A 30 2.11 -1.66 -1.83
N LEU A 31 2.03 -1.22 -3.08
CA LEU A 31 2.67 0.00 -3.59
C LEU A 31 1.52 1.02 -3.79
N PRO A 32 1.24 1.89 -2.80
CA PRO A 32 0.07 2.75 -2.85
C PRO A 32 0.23 3.83 -3.94
N PHE A 33 -0.83 4.06 -4.71
CA PHE A 33 -0.85 5.07 -5.76
C PHE A 33 -0.73 6.49 -5.18
N THR A 34 -1.48 6.77 -4.10
CA THR A 34 -1.34 7.97 -3.27
C THR A 34 -1.42 7.58 -1.78
N SER A 35 -0.69 8.29 -0.92
CA SER A 35 -0.69 8.00 0.52
C SER A 35 -2.06 8.27 1.15
N GLU A 36 -2.68 9.40 0.82
CA GLU A 36 -3.93 9.87 1.44
C GLU A 36 -5.11 8.94 1.14
N GLU A 37 -5.35 8.61 -0.14
CA GLU A 37 -6.52 7.81 -0.54
C GLU A 37 -6.41 6.34 -0.10
N LEU A 38 -5.19 5.82 0.03
CA LEU A 38 -4.96 4.40 0.36
C LEU A 38 -4.83 4.15 1.87
N THR A 39 -4.65 5.19 2.70
CA THR A 39 -4.51 5.01 4.16
C THR A 39 -5.75 4.34 4.78
N GLY A 40 -6.95 4.87 4.49
CA GLY A 40 -8.20 4.33 5.03
C GLY A 40 -8.50 2.89 4.61
N PRO A 41 -8.49 2.56 3.29
CA PRO A 41 -8.71 1.20 2.81
C PRO A 41 -7.69 0.18 3.35
N VAL A 42 -6.42 0.56 3.49
CA VAL A 42 -5.40 -0.33 4.07
C VAL A 42 -5.62 -0.55 5.56
N ASP A 43 -6.01 0.48 6.32
CA ASP A 43 -6.36 0.35 7.73
C ASP A 43 -7.52 -0.65 7.95
N GLN A 44 -8.56 -0.57 7.13
CA GLN A 44 -9.68 -1.54 7.19
C GLN A 44 -9.20 -2.99 6.99
N ILE A 45 -8.26 -3.22 6.07
CA ILE A 45 -7.66 -4.55 5.85
C ILE A 45 -6.79 -4.96 7.04
N LYS A 46 -6.04 -4.02 7.62
CA LYS A 46 -5.18 -4.24 8.79
C LYS A 46 -5.98 -4.66 10.02
N GLN A 47 -7.13 -4.03 10.25
CA GLN A 47 -8.05 -4.36 11.35
C GLN A 47 -8.57 -5.80 11.30
N ASN A 48 -8.56 -6.44 10.12
CA ASN A 48 -8.89 -7.86 9.95
C ASN A 48 -7.74 -8.81 10.34
N GLY A 49 -6.65 -8.29 10.90
CA GLY A 49 -5.47 -9.06 11.30
C GLY A 49 -4.49 -9.35 10.16
N THR A 50 -4.67 -8.71 9.01
CA THR A 50 -3.78 -8.87 7.85
C THR A 50 -2.41 -8.27 8.14
N PHE A 51 -1.33 -8.97 7.79
CA PHE A 51 0.03 -8.41 7.82
C PHE A 51 0.25 -7.47 6.62
N VAL A 52 0.59 -6.21 6.87
CA VAL A 52 0.68 -5.17 5.83
C VAL A 52 2.13 -4.76 5.60
N THR A 53 2.60 -4.93 4.36
CA THR A 53 3.86 -4.39 3.86
C THR A 53 3.59 -3.27 2.87
N VAL A 54 4.13 -2.07 3.15
CA VAL A 54 4.04 -0.91 2.25
C VAL A 54 5.39 -0.70 1.58
N VAL A 55 5.39 -0.46 0.26
CA VAL A 55 6.60 -0.33 -0.55
C VAL A 55 6.64 1.02 -1.27
N VAL A 56 7.83 1.64 -1.31
CA VAL A 56 8.16 2.92 -1.97
C VAL A 56 7.58 4.17 -1.29
N CYS A 57 6.26 4.36 -1.39
CA CYS A 57 5.56 5.54 -0.87
C CYS A 57 4.78 5.12 0.37
N GLY A 58 5.15 5.64 1.54
CA GLY A 58 4.46 5.35 2.80
C GLY A 58 3.01 5.79 2.80
N LEU A 59 2.23 5.30 3.77
CA LEU A 59 0.88 5.78 4.06
C LEU A 59 0.94 7.00 4.98
N THR A 60 -0.13 7.78 5.05
CA THR A 60 -0.18 8.98 5.89
C THR A 60 -0.11 8.62 7.38
N ASP A 61 -0.68 7.47 7.75
CA ASP A 61 -0.48 6.84 9.05
C ASP A 61 0.58 5.73 8.92
N PRO A 62 1.76 5.84 9.56
CA PRO A 62 2.77 4.79 9.52
C PRO A 62 2.53 3.66 10.51
N THR A 63 1.51 3.73 11.37
CA THR A 63 1.23 2.68 12.37
C THR A 63 0.48 1.47 11.79
N ILE A 64 -0.14 1.64 10.62
CA ILE A 64 -0.89 0.58 9.92
C ILE A 64 -0.01 -0.33 9.04
N GLN A 65 1.27 -0.01 8.91
CA GLN A 65 2.27 -0.78 8.15
C GLN A 65 3.15 -1.59 9.10
N ASP A 66 3.12 -2.92 8.99
CA ASP A 66 4.00 -3.80 9.78
C ASP A 66 5.43 -3.79 9.27
N LEU A 67 5.59 -3.64 7.96
CA LEU A 67 6.87 -3.53 7.29
C LEU A 67 6.80 -2.43 6.24
N TYR A 68 7.81 -1.57 6.25
CA TYR A 68 7.98 -0.55 5.23
C TYR A 68 9.28 -0.79 4.47
N VAL A 69 9.17 -0.95 3.15
CA VAL A 69 10.31 -1.17 2.26
C VAL A 69 10.43 0.01 1.31
N ALA A 70 11.34 0.93 1.63
CA ALA A 70 11.70 2.03 0.76
C ALA A 70 13.13 1.88 0.26
N GLY A 71 13.39 2.35 -0.96
CA GLY A 71 14.76 2.60 -1.41
C GLY A 71 15.35 3.82 -0.72
N ASP A 72 16.65 4.06 -0.92
CA ASP A 72 17.31 5.29 -0.47
C ASP A 72 16.83 6.49 -1.30
N ASN A 73 15.66 7.01 -0.95
CA ASN A 73 15.01 8.11 -1.66
C ASN A 73 15.82 9.43 -1.58
N ILE A 74 16.80 9.53 -0.66
CA ILE A 74 17.73 10.67 -0.58
C ILE A 74 18.69 10.67 -1.78
N ALA A 75 19.20 9.50 -2.17
CA ALA A 75 20.09 9.35 -3.32
C ALA A 75 19.36 9.55 -4.66
N VAL A 76 18.07 9.21 -4.75
CA VAL A 76 17.26 9.40 -5.96
C VAL A 76 17.01 10.89 -6.22
N GLY A 77 16.64 11.68 -5.21
CA GLY A 77 16.44 13.13 -5.36
C GLY A 77 17.70 13.88 -5.82
N ALA A 78 18.89 13.43 -5.43
CA ALA A 78 20.16 14.03 -5.83
C ALA A 78 20.51 13.80 -7.31
N ASN A 79 20.07 12.70 -7.92
CA ASN A 79 20.38 12.37 -9.33
C ASN A 79 19.36 12.93 -10.33
N THR A 80 18.14 13.27 -9.91
CA THR A 80 17.10 13.81 -10.81
C THR A 80 17.19 15.33 -11.00
N ALA A 81 17.99 16.01 -10.18
CA ALA A 81 18.23 17.47 -10.27
C ALA A 81 19.44 17.84 -11.15
N ARG A 82 19.96 16.90 -11.96
CA ARG A 82 21.14 17.09 -12.82
C ARG A 82 20.80 17.05 -14.29
#